data_AF-A0A023BC28-F1
#
_entry.id   AF-A0A023BC28-F1
#
_cell.length_a   1.000
_cell.length_b   1.000
_cell.length_c   1.000
_cell.angle_alpha   90.00
_cell.angle_beta   90.00
_cell.angle_gamma   90.00
#
_symmetry.space_group_name_H-M   'P 1'
#
loop_
_entity.id
_entity.type
_entity.pdbx_description
1 polymer ?
#
loop_
_entity_poly.entity_id
_entity_poly.type
_entity_poly.pdbx_seq_one_letter_code
_entity_poly.pdbx_strand_id
1 'polypeptide(L)'
;MHEQIFQFVKTCPECIRTKARHDSRQGLPLHVRATEPLSMLMIDVYGPIRRPGRNPSYILNLLDIASRYWQISIITQPFTSSLLWEALLQKWTPEELPRTWPFQLKLLVQQYNLTYHESLGFSPAALLFGKHPQQTGITVDLLKDNEQHVMETNEIRRLDDQRMKQLQSELDEKMAHINFNPVFRTKPCQRPARF
;
A
#
# COMPACT_ATOMS: atom_id res chain seq x y z
N MET A 1 29.15 39.80 12.25
CA MET A 1 28.92 38.62 13.10
C MET A 1 28.19 37.50 12.34
N HIS A 2 27.01 37.75 11.74
CA HIS A 2 26.28 36.74 10.96
C HIS A 2 27.10 36.07 9.84
N GLU A 3 27.90 36.85 9.10
CA GLU A 3 28.77 36.36 8.02
C GLU A 3 29.70 35.21 8.47
N GLN A 4 30.35 35.38 9.63
CA GLN A 4 31.33 34.44 10.16
C GLN A 4 30.67 33.14 10.61
N ILE A 5 29.46 33.24 11.19
CA ILE A 5 28.66 32.08 11.58
C ILE A 5 28.26 31.29 10.33
N PHE A 6 27.85 31.96 9.25
CA PHE A 6 27.53 31.31 7.99
C PHE A 6 28.74 30.60 7.37
N GLN A 7 29.91 31.22 7.39
CA GLN A 7 31.15 30.61 6.87
C GLN A 7 31.59 29.41 7.72
N PHE A 8 31.46 29.50 9.04
CA PHE A 8 31.73 28.38 9.94
C PHE A 8 30.79 27.20 9.68
N VAL A 9 29.47 27.45 9.58
CA VAL A 9 28.47 26.40 9.32
C VAL A 9 28.69 25.73 7.94
N LYS A 10 29.19 26.48 6.95
CA LYS A 10 29.53 25.95 5.61
C LYS A 10 30.80 25.10 5.58
N THR A 11 31.70 25.26 6.55
CA THR A 11 32.99 24.55 6.62
C THR A 11 33.03 23.48 7.70
N CYS A 12 32.09 23.51 8.65
CA CYS A 12 32.01 22.55 9.74
C CYS A 12 31.61 21.15 9.25
N PRO A 13 32.46 20.13 9.44
CA PRO A 13 32.20 18.77 8.94
C PRO A 13 30.95 18.13 9.55
N GLU A 14 30.66 18.39 10.83
CA GLU A 14 29.46 17.89 11.50
C GLU A 14 28.16 18.46 10.90
N CYS A 15 28.14 19.76 10.61
CA CYS A 15 26.99 20.42 9.98
C CYS A 15 26.79 19.94 8.54
N ILE A 16 27.86 19.80 7.76
CA ILE A 16 27.79 19.34 6.36
C ILE A 16 27.27 17.90 6.28
N ARG A 17 27.66 17.03 7.21
CA ARG A 17 27.24 15.62 7.24
C ARG A 17 25.82 15.42 7.76
N THR A 18 25.40 16.24 8.71
CA THR A 18 24.11 16.07 9.40
C THR A 18 22.97 16.87 8.75
N LYS A 19 23.27 18.01 8.12
CA LYS A 19 22.23 18.86 7.52
C LYS A 19 21.64 18.16 6.29
N ALA A 20 20.31 18.02 6.28
CA ALA A 20 19.58 17.54 5.12
C ALA A 20 19.96 18.38 3.89
N ARG A 21 20.45 17.73 2.85
CA ARG A 21 20.73 18.40 1.57
C ARG A 21 19.39 18.84 1.00
N HIS A 22 19.19 20.14 0.84
CA HIS A 22 18.13 20.63 0.00
C HIS A 22 18.59 20.50 -1.45
N ASP A 23 18.30 19.34 -2.05
CA ASP A 23 18.57 19.14 -3.46
C ASP A 23 17.47 19.86 -4.24
N SER A 24 17.76 21.07 -4.72
CA SER A 24 16.86 21.85 -5.58
C SER A 24 16.80 21.29 -7.01
N ARG A 25 17.58 20.23 -7.29
CA ARG A 25 17.50 19.48 -8.53
C ARG A 25 16.24 18.61 -8.45
N GLN A 26 15.10 19.19 -8.81
CA GLN A 26 14.07 18.36 -9.42
C GLN A 26 14.76 17.67 -10.60
N GLY A 27 15.02 16.36 -10.48
CA GLY A 27 15.62 15.60 -11.57
C GLY A 27 14.84 15.88 -12.85
N LEU A 28 15.53 15.93 -13.99
CA LEU A 28 14.84 16.11 -15.27
C LEU A 28 13.73 15.06 -15.35
N PRO A 29 12.44 15.45 -15.47
CA PRO A 29 11.39 14.47 -15.58
C PRO A 29 11.62 13.72 -16.90
N LEU A 30 12.08 12.47 -16.80
CA LEU A 30 12.16 11.60 -17.96
C LEU A 30 10.70 11.33 -18.36
N HIS A 31 10.23 12.05 -19.38
CA HIS A 31 8.89 11.84 -19.89
C HIS A 31 8.88 10.54 -20.69
N VAL A 32 8.66 9.43 -20.00
CA VAL A 32 8.46 8.12 -20.61
C VAL A 32 7.17 8.19 -21.41
N ARG A 33 7.31 8.29 -22.74
CA ARG A 33 6.18 8.42 -23.67
C ARG A 33 6.09 7.15 -24.51
N ALA A 34 4.96 6.47 -24.39
CA ALA A 34 4.57 5.38 -25.27
C ALA A 34 3.60 5.92 -26.31
N THR A 35 3.82 5.60 -27.59
CA THR A 35 2.99 6.09 -28.70
C THR A 35 1.93 5.09 -29.13
N GLU A 36 2.17 3.80 -28.89
CA GLU A 36 1.29 2.71 -29.32
C GLU A 36 0.93 1.80 -28.13
N PRO A 37 -0.30 1.24 -28.08
CA PRO A 37 -0.66 0.28 -27.05
C PRO A 37 0.31 -0.91 -27.02
N LEU A 38 0.65 -1.36 -25.82
CA LEU A 38 1.58 -2.47 -25.55
C LEU A 38 3.02 -2.23 -26.00
N SER A 39 3.36 -1.04 -26.50
CA SER A 39 4.75 -0.67 -26.81
C SER A 39 5.61 -0.53 -25.57
N MET A 40 5.00 -0.21 -24.42
CA MET A 40 5.70 -0.09 -23.15
C MET A 40 4.79 -0.41 -21.96
N LEU A 41 5.21 -1.40 -21.17
CA LEU A 41 4.56 -1.77 -19.93
C LEU A 41 5.35 -1.25 -18.74
N MET A 42 4.67 -0.56 -17.83
CA MET A 42 5.18 -0.25 -16.51
C MET A 42 4.80 -1.37 -15.56
N ILE A 43 5.80 -2.00 -14.94
CA ILE A 43 5.62 -3.12 -14.03
C ILE A 43 6.08 -2.70 -12.65
N ASP A 44 5.24 -2.92 -11.64
CA ASP A 44 5.56 -2.64 -10.24
C ASP A 44 5.05 -3.77 -9.34
N VAL A 45 5.62 -3.92 -8.15
CA VAL A 45 5.25 -4.95 -7.19
C VAL A 45 5.04 -4.33 -5.82
N TYR A 46 3.82 -4.45 -5.30
CA TYR A 46 3.45 -3.98 -3.98
C TYR A 46 3.37 -5.14 -2.98
N GLY A 47 3.97 -4.98 -1.80
CA GLY A 47 3.90 -5.96 -0.71
C GLY A 47 5.13 -5.96 0.20
N PRO A 48 5.20 -6.89 1.18
CA PRO A 48 4.30 -8.02 1.40
C PRO A 48 3.03 -7.64 2.17
N ILE A 49 1.87 -8.05 1.65
CA ILE A 49 0.59 -8.01 2.38
C ILE A 49 0.55 -9.21 3.32
N ARG A 50 0.78 -8.95 4.61
CA ARG A 50 0.78 -9.98 5.65
C ARG A 50 -0.63 -10.15 6.22
N ARG A 51 -1.06 -11.41 6.34
CA ARG A 51 -2.29 -11.78 7.07
C ARG A 51 -1.93 -12.79 8.15
N PRO A 52 -2.55 -12.72 9.34
CA PRO A 52 -2.34 -13.73 10.38
C PRO A 52 -2.60 -15.13 9.83
N GLY A 53 -1.65 -16.05 10.03
CA GLY A 53 -1.79 -17.46 9.63
C GLY A 53 -1.73 -17.76 8.12
N ARG A 54 -1.35 -16.79 7.27
CA ARG A 54 -1.18 -17.03 5.82
C ARG A 54 0.18 -16.55 5.31
N ASN A 55 0.62 -17.16 4.20
CA ASN A 55 1.80 -16.73 3.48
C ASN A 55 1.65 -15.28 2.99
N PRO A 56 2.76 -14.50 2.96
CA PRO A 56 2.74 -13.14 2.46
C PRO A 56 2.32 -13.13 0.98
N SER A 57 1.42 -12.22 0.64
CA SER A 57 0.97 -12.03 -0.74
C SER A 57 1.52 -10.72 -1.29
N TYR A 58 1.76 -10.68 -2.59
CA TYR A 58 2.22 -9.51 -3.33
C TYR A 58 1.21 -9.18 -4.43
N ILE A 59 1.11 -7.89 -4.75
CA ILE A 59 0.32 -7.38 -5.84
C ILE A 59 1.29 -7.00 -6.95
N LEU A 60 1.23 -7.68 -8.09
CA LEU A 60 2.01 -7.33 -9.29
C LEU A 60 1.15 -6.41 -10.15
N ASN A 61 1.54 -5.16 -10.31
CA ASN A 61 0.88 -4.17 -11.13
C ASN A 61 1.51 -4.15 -12.52
N LEU A 62 0.67 -4.22 -13.56
CA LEU A 62 1.06 -4.01 -14.93
C LEU A 62 0.19 -2.89 -15.51
N LEU A 63 0.83 -1.87 -16.06
CA LEU A 63 0.14 -0.76 -16.71
C LEU A 63 0.71 -0.56 -18.10
N ASP A 64 -0.13 -0.64 -19.13
CA ASP A 64 0.27 -0.16 -20.45
C ASP A 64 0.30 1.36 -20.47
N ILE A 65 1.45 1.96 -20.78
CA ILE A 65 1.66 3.40 -20.65
C ILE A 65 0.84 4.18 -21.69
N ALA A 66 0.66 3.63 -22.89
CA ALA A 66 -0.06 4.30 -23.97
C ALA A 66 -1.59 4.25 -23.76
N SER A 67 -2.15 3.05 -23.53
CA SER A 67 -3.60 2.90 -23.34
C SER A 67 -4.08 3.19 -21.91
N ARG A 68 -3.16 3.23 -20.95
CA ARG A 68 -3.44 3.19 -19.50
C ARG A 68 -4.21 1.94 -19.08
N TYR A 69 -4.20 0.89 -19.89
CA TYR A 69 -4.86 -0.35 -19.51
C TYR A 69 -4.13 -0.99 -18.33
N TRP A 70 -4.87 -1.22 -17.25
CA TRP A 70 -4.33 -1.72 -16.00
C TRP A 70 -4.65 -3.19 -15.82
N GLN A 71 -3.67 -3.97 -15.40
CA GLN A 71 -3.83 -5.39 -15.08
C GLN A 71 -3.10 -5.72 -13.79
N ILE A 72 -3.75 -6.50 -12.92
CA ILE A 72 -3.19 -6.85 -11.61
C ILE A 72 -3.06 -8.35 -11.41
N SER A 73 -1.83 -8.69 -11.02
CA SER A 73 -1.21 -9.85 -10.36
C SER A 73 -1.50 -10.09 -8.89
N ILE A 74 -1.90 -11.28 -8.43
CA ILE A 74 -1.67 -11.63 -7.01
C ILE A 74 -0.71 -12.80 -6.99
N ILE A 75 0.37 -12.63 -6.23
CA ILE A 75 1.46 -13.59 -6.10
C ILE A 75 1.51 -14.03 -4.65
N THR A 76 1.34 -15.32 -4.39
CA THR A 76 1.33 -15.91 -3.03
C THR A 76 2.63 -16.63 -2.69
N GLN A 77 3.53 -16.76 -3.66
CA GLN A 77 4.81 -17.46 -3.55
C GLN A 77 5.99 -16.49 -3.39
N PRO A 78 7.13 -16.94 -2.83
CA PRO A 78 8.33 -16.11 -2.74
C PRO A 78 8.80 -15.63 -4.11
N PHE A 79 9.14 -14.35 -4.16
CA PHE A 79 9.39 -13.63 -5.41
C PHE A 79 10.67 -14.10 -6.09
N THR A 80 10.54 -14.78 -7.23
CA THR A 80 11.64 -15.19 -8.12
C THR A 80 11.39 -14.65 -9.52
N SER A 81 12.44 -14.37 -10.29
CA SER A 81 12.35 -13.86 -11.67
C SER A 81 11.56 -14.78 -12.61
N SER A 82 11.65 -16.10 -12.41
CA SER A 82 10.86 -17.10 -13.15
C SER A 82 9.36 -16.97 -12.88
N LEU A 83 8.98 -16.77 -11.62
CA LEU A 83 7.59 -16.65 -11.20
C LEU A 83 6.93 -15.37 -11.74
N LEU A 84 7.69 -14.27 -11.83
CA LEU A 84 7.23 -13.07 -12.52
C LEU A 84 6.88 -13.37 -13.97
N TRP A 85 7.79 -14.02 -14.69
CA TRP A 85 7.59 -14.35 -16.11
C TRP A 85 6.38 -15.27 -16.33
N GLU A 86 6.21 -16.30 -15.51
CA GLU A 86 5.03 -17.18 -15.54
C GLU A 86 3.74 -16.40 -15.23
N ALA A 87 3.75 -15.54 -14.21
CA ALA A 87 2.60 -14.70 -13.88
C ALA A 87 2.25 -13.70 -14.99
N LEU A 88 3.25 -13.18 -15.72
CA LEU A 88 3.03 -12.32 -16.89
C LEU A 88 2.34 -13.10 -18.02
N LEU A 89 2.77 -14.33 -18.31
CA LEU A 89 2.21 -15.15 -19.39
C LEU A 89 0.82 -15.72 -19.07
N GLN A 90 0.61 -16.20 -17.85
CA GLN A 90 -0.64 -16.88 -17.45
C GLN A 90 -1.83 -15.92 -17.30
N LYS A 91 -1.59 -14.64 -16.98
CA LYS A 91 -2.65 -13.67 -16.66
C LYS A 91 -3.29 -12.97 -17.86
N TRP A 92 -2.77 -13.18 -19.06
CA TRP A 92 -3.42 -12.73 -20.29
C TRP A 92 -4.64 -13.56 -20.67
N THR A 93 -4.88 -14.68 -19.98
CA THR A 93 -6.06 -15.53 -20.14
C THR A 93 -6.97 -15.46 -18.90
N PRO A 94 -8.28 -15.19 -19.06
CA PRO A 94 -9.19 -15.09 -17.94
C PRO A 94 -9.56 -16.50 -17.44
N GLU A 95 -9.34 -16.76 -16.15
CA GLU A 95 -9.85 -17.95 -15.46
C GLU A 95 -10.77 -17.55 -14.30
N GLU A 96 -11.77 -18.40 -14.04
CA GLU A 96 -12.92 -18.19 -13.16
C GLU A 96 -12.56 -17.84 -11.72
N LEU A 97 -13.48 -17.17 -11.02
CA LEU A 97 -13.15 -16.35 -9.88
C LEU A 97 -13.91 -16.68 -8.58
N PRO A 98 -13.21 -17.02 -7.48
CA PRO A 98 -13.80 -17.20 -6.17
C PRO A 98 -14.01 -15.87 -5.41
N ARG A 99 -15.06 -15.79 -4.58
CA ARG A 99 -15.45 -14.60 -3.77
C ARG A 99 -14.46 -14.30 -2.63
N THR A 100 -13.38 -13.60 -2.93
CA THR A 100 -12.35 -13.18 -1.97
C THR A 100 -11.82 -11.78 -2.33
N TRP A 101 -11.02 -11.11 -1.49
CA TRP A 101 -10.39 -9.82 -1.85
C TRP A 101 -9.66 -9.77 -3.23
N PRO A 102 -9.05 -10.86 -3.77
CA PRO A 102 -8.56 -10.93 -5.15
C PRO A 102 -9.67 -10.69 -6.19
N PHE A 103 -10.89 -11.13 -5.90
CA PHE A 103 -12.05 -10.91 -6.76
C PHE A 103 -12.50 -9.45 -6.75
N GLN A 104 -12.60 -8.82 -5.57
CA GLN A 104 -12.87 -7.38 -5.47
C GLN A 104 -11.82 -6.56 -6.25
N LEU A 105 -10.55 -6.98 -6.16
CA LEU A 105 -9.48 -6.33 -6.91
C LEU A 105 -9.63 -6.47 -8.42
N LYS A 106 -10.02 -7.64 -8.93
CA LYS A 106 -10.30 -7.82 -10.36
C LYS A 106 -11.52 -7.01 -10.82
N LEU A 107 -12.55 -6.85 -9.99
CA LEU A 107 -13.68 -5.98 -10.28
C LEU A 107 -13.27 -4.50 -10.37
N LEU A 108 -12.40 -4.04 -9.46
CA LEU A 108 -11.86 -2.68 -9.51
C LEU A 108 -11.02 -2.44 -10.76
N VAL A 109 -10.18 -3.41 -11.15
CA VAL A 109 -9.41 -3.34 -12.40
C VAL A 109 -10.34 -3.28 -13.61
N GLN A 110 -11.36 -4.13 -13.66
CA GLN A 110 -12.36 -4.09 -14.72
C GLN A 110 -13.04 -2.72 -14.76
N GLN A 111 -13.53 -2.24 -13.62
CA GLN A 111 -14.20 -0.95 -13.52
C GLN A 111 -13.31 0.19 -14.00
N TYR A 112 -12.04 0.21 -13.58
CA TYR A 112 -11.06 1.19 -14.05
C TYR A 112 -10.90 1.14 -15.57
N ASN A 113 -10.72 -0.04 -16.15
CA ASN A 113 -10.51 -0.21 -17.58
C ASN A 113 -11.75 0.15 -18.43
N LEU A 114 -12.96 0.05 -17.88
CA LEU A 114 -14.20 0.43 -18.57
C LEU A 114 -14.63 1.88 -18.31
N THR A 115 -14.04 2.56 -17.33
CA THR A 115 -14.38 3.95 -16.99
C THR A 115 -13.66 4.94 -17.90
N TYR A 116 -14.36 6.01 -18.29
CA TYR A 116 -13.78 7.10 -19.06
C TYR A 116 -12.66 7.81 -18.29
N HIS A 117 -11.53 8.05 -18.96
CA HIS A 117 -10.40 8.77 -18.38
C HIS A 117 -10.19 10.11 -19.08
N GLU A 118 -10.33 11.23 -18.35
CA GLU A 118 -10.29 12.59 -18.90
C GLU A 118 -9.02 12.88 -19.70
N SER A 119 -7.86 12.43 -19.21
CA SER A 119 -6.58 12.65 -19.88
C SER A 119 -6.42 11.88 -21.19
N LEU A 120 -7.24 10.85 -21.43
CA LEU A 120 -7.22 10.04 -22.65
C LEU A 120 -8.34 10.40 -23.62
N GLY A 121 -9.46 10.94 -23.11
CA GLY A 121 -10.68 11.09 -23.90
C GLY A 121 -11.43 9.77 -24.17
N PHE A 122 -10.96 8.66 -23.63
CA PHE A 122 -11.52 7.31 -23.81
C PHE A 122 -11.34 6.49 -22.52
N SER A 123 -12.03 5.36 -22.40
CA SER A 123 -11.67 4.36 -21.40
C SER A 123 -10.45 3.56 -21.86
N PRO A 124 -9.61 3.07 -20.93
CA PRO A 124 -8.44 2.27 -21.29
C PRO A 124 -8.76 1.06 -22.16
N ALA A 125 -9.87 0.35 -21.88
CA ALA A 125 -10.31 -0.79 -22.70
C ALA A 125 -10.76 -0.36 -24.11
N ALA A 126 -11.42 0.78 -24.24
CA ALA A 126 -11.82 1.29 -25.56
C ALA A 126 -10.59 1.63 -26.41
N LEU A 127 -9.56 2.21 -25.81
CA LEU A 127 -8.33 2.57 -26.49
C LEU A 127 -7.49 1.33 -26.87
N LEU A 128 -7.43 0.33 -25.99
CA LEU A 128 -6.66 -0.90 -26.24
C LEU A 128 -7.34 -1.84 -27.25
N PHE A 129 -8.66 -2.01 -27.17
CA PHE A 129 -9.39 -3.01 -27.97
C PHE A 129 -10.25 -2.43 -29.10
N GLY A 130 -10.35 -1.10 -29.20
CA GLY A 130 -11.16 -0.42 -30.21
C GLY A 130 -12.67 -0.64 -30.07
N LYS A 131 -13.14 -1.19 -28.95
CA LYS A 131 -14.56 -1.43 -28.67
C LYS A 131 -14.99 -0.61 -27.46
N HIS A 132 -16.03 0.21 -27.63
CA HIS A 132 -16.67 0.84 -26.48
C HIS A 132 -17.29 -0.26 -25.60
N PRO A 133 -16.91 -0.34 -24.31
CA PRO A 133 -17.59 -1.23 -23.39
C PRO A 133 -19.08 -0.96 -23.43
N GLN A 134 -19.90 -1.98 -23.67
CA GLN A 134 -21.29 -1.88 -23.21
C GLN A 134 -21.18 -1.75 -21.69
N GLN A 135 -21.61 -0.61 -21.13
CA GLN A 135 -21.72 -0.45 -19.69
C GLN A 135 -22.65 -1.53 -19.18
N THR A 136 -22.09 -2.62 -18.67
CA THR A 136 -22.88 -3.63 -17.97
C THR A 136 -23.40 -2.96 -16.71
N GLY A 137 -24.74 -2.95 -16.51
CA GLY A 137 -25.44 -2.30 -15.39
C GLY A 137 -24.99 -2.73 -13.99
N ILE A 138 -24.13 -3.76 -13.92
CA ILE A 138 -23.37 -4.25 -12.77
C ILE A 138 -22.66 -3.11 -11.99
N THR A 139 -22.38 -1.98 -12.63
CA THR A 139 -21.62 -0.86 -12.05
C THR A 139 -22.35 -0.15 -10.90
N VAL A 140 -23.67 0.08 -11.00
CA VAL A 140 -24.40 0.86 -9.97
C VAL A 140 -24.70 0.01 -8.75
N ASP A 141 -25.06 -1.25 -8.95
CA ASP A 141 -25.42 -2.15 -7.84
C ASP A 141 -24.18 -2.57 -7.04
N LEU A 142 -23.03 -2.81 -7.69
CA LEU A 142 -21.78 -3.07 -6.97
C LEU A 142 -21.23 -1.86 -6.20
N LEU A 143 -21.47 -0.63 -6.68
CA LEU A 143 -21.11 0.58 -5.93
C LEU A 143 -21.99 0.72 -4.69
N LYS A 144 -23.29 0.47 -4.81
CA LYS A 144 -24.22 0.44 -3.68
C LYS A 144 -23.86 -0.68 -2.68
N ASP A 145 -23.53 -1.87 -3.18
CA ASP A 145 -23.10 -3.00 -2.35
C ASP A 145 -21.77 -2.70 -1.65
N ASN A 146 -20.84 -2.01 -2.32
CA ASN A 146 -19.58 -1.55 -1.72
C ASN A 146 -19.83 -0.47 -0.66
N GLU A 147 -20.72 0.48 -0.90
CA GLU A 147 -21.10 1.50 0.08
C GLU A 147 -21.72 0.85 1.33
N GLN A 148 -22.63 -0.12 1.13
CA GLN A 148 -23.20 -0.90 2.23
C GLN A 148 -22.13 -1.67 3.00
N HIS A 149 -21.24 -2.38 2.31
CA HIS A 149 -20.16 -3.13 2.95
C HIS A 149 -19.18 -2.23 3.71
N VAL A 150 -18.86 -1.04 3.18
CA VAL A 150 -18.03 -0.04 3.87
C VAL A 150 -18.73 0.47 5.14
N MET A 151 -20.04 0.72 5.07
CA MET A 151 -20.84 1.14 6.21
C MET A 151 -20.88 0.07 7.30
N GLU A 152 -21.17 -1.19 6.94
CA GLU A 152 -21.17 -2.34 7.86
C GLU A 152 -19.80 -2.54 8.51
N THR A 153 -18.72 -2.48 7.72
CA THR A 153 -17.35 -2.63 8.22
C THR A 153 -16.98 -1.51 9.19
N ASN A 154 -17.39 -0.27 8.91
CA ASN A 154 -17.15 0.87 9.80
C ASN A 154 -17.95 0.75 11.11
N GLU A 155 -19.15 0.17 11.07
CA GLU A 155 -19.97 -0.06 12.25
C GLU A 155 -19.37 -1.14 13.15
N ILE A 156 -18.94 -2.28 12.57
CA ILE A 156 -18.21 -3.31 13.30
C ILE A 156 -16.97 -2.72 13.98
N ARG A 157 -16.18 -1.92 13.25
CA ARG A 157 -14.99 -1.28 13.80
C ARG A 157 -15.30 -0.31 14.95
N ARG A 158 -16.40 0.44 14.87
CA ARG A 158 -16.85 1.32 15.97
C ARG A 158 -17.25 0.52 17.21
N LEU A 159 -17.94 -0.60 17.02
CA LEU A 159 -18.33 -1.49 18.12
C LEU A 159 -17.10 -2.11 18.78
N ASP A 160 -16.12 -2.55 18.00
CA ASP A 160 -14.85 -3.06 18.51
C ASP A 160 -14.07 -1.98 19.28
N ASP A 161 -14.02 -0.75 18.78
CA ASP A 161 -13.38 0.38 19.47
C ASP A 161 -14.07 0.70 20.81
N GLN A 162 -15.41 0.63 20.86
CA GLN A 162 -16.18 0.81 22.10
C GLN A 162 -15.93 -0.33 23.09
N ARG A 163 -15.92 -1.58 22.61
CA ARG A 163 -15.64 -2.77 23.41
C ARG A 163 -14.23 -2.71 24.00
N MET A 164 -13.24 -2.30 23.20
CA MET A 164 -11.86 -2.12 23.66
C MET A 164 -11.76 -1.05 24.75
N LYS A 165 -12.47 0.08 24.61
CA LYS A 165 -12.52 1.11 25.66
C LYS A 165 -13.17 0.62 26.95
N GLN A 166 -14.24 -0.17 26.85
CA GLN A 166 -14.89 -0.78 28.02
C GLN A 166 -13.94 -1.75 28.73
N LEU A 167 -13.28 -2.64 27.99
CA LEU A 167 -12.30 -3.58 28.55
C LEU A 167 -11.13 -2.84 29.20
N GLN A 168 -10.68 -1.73 28.61
CA GLN A 168 -9.64 -0.88 29.20
C GLN A 168 -10.10 -0.29 30.53
N SER A 169 -11.31 0.27 30.59
CA SER A 169 -11.90 0.82 31.82
C SER A 169 -12.05 -0.24 32.91
N GLU A 170 -12.55 -1.42 32.57
CA GLU A 170 -12.68 -2.54 33.51
C GLU A 170 -11.32 -3.01 34.03
N LEU A 171 -10.30 -3.01 33.17
CA LEU A 171 -8.93 -3.35 33.56
C LEU A 171 -8.37 -2.28 34.50
N ASP A 172 -8.56 -0.99 34.19
CA ASP A 172 -8.12 0.13 35.02
C ASP A 172 -8.79 0.13 36.40
N GLU A 173 -10.09 -0.17 36.47
CA GLU A 173 -10.82 -0.36 37.74
C GLU A 173 -10.28 -1.55 38.54
N LYS A 174 -10.05 -2.69 37.89
CA LYS A 174 -9.46 -3.87 38.54
C LYS A 174 -8.04 -3.60 39.02
N MET A 175 -7.24 -2.87 38.24
CA MET A 175 -5.88 -2.47 38.62
C MET A 175 -5.87 -1.48 39.78
N ALA A 176 -6.87 -0.59 39.89
CA ALA A 176 -7.00 0.34 41.01
C ALA A 176 -7.27 -0.35 42.36
N HIS A 177 -7.79 -1.58 42.35
CA HIS A 177 -8.04 -2.38 43.56
C HIS A 177 -6.87 -3.32 43.91
N ILE A 178 -5.91 -3.50 43.00
CA ILE A 178 -4.68 -4.23 43.28
C ILE A 178 -3.74 -3.27 44.00
N ASN A 179 -3.69 -3.37 45.34
CA ASN A 179 -2.69 -2.69 46.13
C ASN A 179 -1.32 -3.28 45.79
N PHE A 180 -0.62 -2.68 44.83
CA PHE A 180 0.78 -2.99 44.58
C PHE A 180 1.53 -2.65 45.86
N ASN A 181 1.89 -3.67 46.63
CA ASN A 181 2.84 -3.54 47.71
C ASN A 181 4.21 -3.74 47.06
N PRO A 182 4.94 -2.67 46.69
CA PRO A 182 6.21 -2.83 46.00
C PRO A 182 7.18 -3.48 46.98
N VAL A 183 7.47 -4.76 46.78
CA VAL A 183 8.60 -5.41 47.45
C VAL A 183 9.86 -4.86 46.80
N PHE A 184 10.31 -3.68 47.25
CA PHE A 184 11.62 -3.14 46.94
C PHE A 184 12.67 -4.04 47.62
N ARG A 185 13.06 -5.14 46.96
CA ARG A 185 14.34 -5.79 47.24
C ARG A 185 15.43 -4.99 46.53
N THR A 186 15.88 -3.92 47.17
CA THR A 186 17.16 -3.29 46.84
C THR A 186 18.27 -4.28 47.17
N LYS A 187 18.65 -5.13 46.22
CA LYS A 187 19.98 -5.73 46.24
C LYS A 187 20.96 -4.71 45.67
N PRO A 188 21.91 -4.17 46.46
CA PRO A 188 22.95 -3.32 45.90
C PRO A 188 23.80 -4.17 44.95
N CYS A 189 23.86 -3.78 43.68
CA CYS A 189 24.87 -4.28 42.74
C CYS A 189 26.24 -3.78 43.21
N GLN A 190 26.94 -4.59 44.00
CA GLN A 190 28.38 -4.40 44.22
C GLN A 190 29.11 -4.72 42.92
N ARG A 191 29.73 -3.71 42.30
CA ARG A 191 30.70 -3.91 41.22
C ARG A 191 31.94 -4.60 41.82
N PRO A 192 32.45 -5.69 41.21
CA PRO A 192 33.75 -6.22 41.64
C PRO A 192 34.84 -5.22 41.26
N ALA A 193 35.66 -4.85 42.24
CA ALA A 193 36.88 -4.07 42.04
C ALA A 193 37.80 -4.86 41.10
N ARG A 194 38.23 -4.22 40.01
CA ARG A 194 39.30 -4.73 39.16
C ARG A 194 40.61 -4.54 39.92
N PHE A 195 41.33 -5.64 40.14
CA PHE A 195 42.75 -5.66 40.48
C PHE A 195 43.59 -5.34 39.24
#